data_AF-A0A1F8WMK5-F1
#
_entry.id   AF-A0A1F8WMK5-F1
#
_cell.length_a   1.000
_cell.length_b   1.000
_cell.length_c   1.000
_cell.angle_alpha   90.00
_cell.angle_beta   90.00
_cell.angle_gamma   90.00
#
_symmetry.space_group_name_H-M   'P 1'
#
loop_
_entity.id
_entity.type
_entity.pdbx_description
1 polymer ?
#
loop_
_entity_poly.entity_id
_entity_poly.type
_entity_poly.pdbx_seq_one_letter_code
_entity_poly.pdbx_strand_id
1 'polypeptide(L)'
;MIMIYSSLPWNNIKSPASDINLLRIDATHPHDFSWGKDSAGRLLLVLKLPMIDVHDLRARNIELTGIKSDICKIDSTGEAYFQLALQSKENADIFHTLCNDLIEKTRTITNAEAALSLVYSRLDRWRALLSKSNRGLLSPQEIQGLFGELKFLEECIDAGRVSMQAAVEGWQGPLGAPHDFIFDQAAIEIKSISGSSADSVRISSELQLTTHLSTLHLRVIFLAQDADCNRGASLNTLIRELKDKIQSHDLVQAFDERLSEIGYIDIPEYDYPCFSVMQSRTYHVREGFPRITPESLPIGISNVAYDLGFSSIAEYICDSSIPERPQ
;
A
#
# COMPACT_ATOMS: atom_id res chain seq x y z
N MET A 1 8.46 14.83 -24.12
CA MET A 1 8.89 13.47 -24.49
C MET A 1 10.19 13.13 -23.79
N ILE A 2 10.12 12.63 -22.55
CA ILE A 2 11.20 11.89 -21.89
C ILE A 2 10.48 10.84 -21.03
N MET A 3 10.30 9.63 -21.57
CA MET A 3 9.98 8.45 -20.75
C MET A 3 11.30 8.02 -20.12
N ILE A 4 11.49 8.26 -18.83
CA ILE A 4 12.55 7.60 -18.08
C ILE A 4 11.99 6.22 -17.71
N TYR A 5 12.04 5.27 -18.65
CA TYR A 5 11.96 3.87 -18.24
C TYR A 5 13.21 3.63 -17.39
N SER A 6 13.02 3.41 -16.09
CA SER A 6 14.07 2.82 -15.29
C SER A 6 14.46 1.51 -16.00
N SER A 7 15.73 1.38 -16.38
CA SER A 7 16.16 0.21 -17.12
C SER A 7 16.05 -1.02 -16.20
N LEU A 8 15.06 -1.88 -16.46
CA LEU A 8 14.90 -3.13 -15.72
C LEU A 8 16.23 -3.91 -15.71
N PRO A 9 16.61 -4.53 -14.57
CA PRO A 9 17.93 -5.15 -14.40
C PRO A 9 18.19 -6.27 -15.41
N TRP A 10 17.13 -6.94 -15.87
CA TRP A 10 17.20 -8.00 -16.86
C TRP A 10 17.54 -7.53 -18.28
N ASN A 11 17.46 -6.23 -18.60
CA ASN A 11 17.70 -5.73 -19.96
C ASN A 11 19.12 -6.06 -20.46
N ASN A 12 20.09 -6.16 -19.54
CA ASN A 12 21.49 -6.43 -19.85
C ASN A 12 21.86 -7.93 -19.79
N ILE A 13 20.92 -8.82 -19.45
CA ILE A 13 21.16 -10.26 -19.36
C ILE A 13 20.78 -10.90 -20.70
N LYS A 14 21.71 -11.63 -21.33
CA LYS A 14 21.42 -12.41 -22.55
C LYS A 14 20.72 -13.71 -22.17
N SER A 15 19.79 -14.18 -23.00
CA SER A 15 19.21 -15.52 -22.83
C SER A 15 20.29 -16.58 -23.12
N PRO A 16 20.55 -17.53 -22.20
CA PRO A 16 21.50 -18.60 -22.41
C PRO A 16 20.98 -19.66 -23.40
N ALA A 17 21.87 -20.49 -23.93
CA ALA A 17 21.51 -21.63 -24.78
C ALA A 17 20.95 -22.81 -23.97
N SER A 18 21.32 -22.95 -22.69
CA SER A 18 20.82 -23.94 -21.73
C SER A 18 20.84 -23.36 -20.31
N ASP A 19 20.05 -23.91 -19.40
CA ASP A 19 19.93 -23.50 -18.00
C ASP A 19 19.54 -22.02 -17.84
N ILE A 20 20.34 -21.26 -17.07
CA ILE A 20 20.07 -19.87 -16.68
C ILE A 20 21.36 -19.04 -16.75
N ASN A 21 21.24 -17.77 -17.15
CA ASN A 21 22.29 -16.78 -16.97
C ASN A 21 21.97 -15.96 -15.73
N LEU A 22 22.95 -15.80 -14.84
CA LEU A 22 22.82 -15.09 -13.56
C LEU A 22 23.71 -13.85 -13.51
N LEU A 23 23.16 -12.77 -12.96
CA LEU A 23 23.86 -11.54 -12.62
C LEU A 23 23.64 -11.27 -11.14
N ARG A 24 24.70 -11.39 -10.34
CA ARG A 24 24.64 -11.15 -8.90
C ARG A 24 24.19 -9.71 -8.61
N ILE A 25 23.24 -9.57 -7.69
CA ILE A 25 22.59 -8.28 -7.39
C ILE A 25 23.49 -7.39 -6.54
N ASP A 26 23.95 -7.92 -5.40
CA ASP A 26 24.70 -7.16 -4.42
C ASP A 26 25.68 -8.11 -3.69
N ALA A 27 26.96 -7.76 -3.71
CA ALA A 27 27.99 -8.55 -3.05
C ALA A 27 27.97 -8.41 -1.52
N THR A 28 27.35 -7.35 -0.99
CA THR A 28 27.26 -7.04 0.44
C THR A 28 26.06 -7.68 1.13
N HIS A 29 25.07 -8.16 0.35
CA HIS A 29 23.90 -8.84 0.88
C HIS A 29 24.30 -10.19 1.54
N PRO A 30 23.75 -10.56 2.72
CA PRO A 30 24.11 -11.79 3.44
C PRO A 30 23.77 -13.08 2.67
N HIS A 31 22.86 -12.98 1.72
CA HIS A 31 22.43 -14.06 0.83
C HIS A 31 22.76 -13.77 -0.63
N ASP A 32 23.07 -14.82 -1.40
CA ASP A 32 23.48 -14.71 -2.80
C ASP A 32 22.28 -14.67 -3.74
N PHE A 33 21.71 -13.47 -3.86
CA PHE A 33 20.66 -13.15 -4.83
C PHE A 33 21.25 -12.77 -6.19
N SER A 34 20.60 -13.25 -7.25
CA SER A 34 20.94 -12.97 -8.64
C SER A 34 19.70 -12.67 -9.48
N TRP A 35 19.79 -11.66 -10.33
CA TRP A 35 18.89 -11.51 -11.48
C TRP A 35 19.23 -12.57 -12.50
N GLY A 36 18.23 -13.17 -13.16
CA GLY A 36 18.52 -14.17 -14.18
C GLY A 36 17.59 -14.19 -15.38
N LYS A 37 18.02 -14.86 -16.44
CA LYS A 37 17.17 -15.27 -17.57
C LYS A 37 17.39 -16.74 -17.88
N ASP A 38 16.30 -17.47 -18.10
CA ASP A 38 16.39 -18.83 -18.63
C ASP A 38 16.49 -18.86 -20.16
N SER A 39 16.66 -20.06 -20.70
CA SER A 39 16.71 -20.32 -22.15
C SER A 39 15.43 -19.91 -22.90
N ALA A 40 14.28 -19.85 -22.22
CA ALA A 40 13.01 -19.34 -22.77
C ALA A 40 12.93 -17.80 -22.72
N GLY A 41 13.92 -17.13 -22.12
CA GLY A 41 13.96 -15.68 -21.96
C GLY A 41 13.01 -15.13 -20.89
N ARG A 42 12.54 -16.00 -19.97
CA ARG A 42 11.77 -15.58 -18.79
C ARG A 42 12.69 -14.85 -17.81
N LEU A 43 12.13 -13.86 -17.12
CA LEU A 43 12.85 -13.07 -16.13
C LEU A 43 12.85 -13.83 -14.80
N LEU A 44 14.01 -13.93 -14.16
CA LEU A 44 14.20 -14.71 -12.94
C LEU A 44 14.75 -13.84 -11.80
N LEU A 45 14.31 -14.13 -10.58
CA LEU A 45 15.07 -13.86 -9.37
C LEU A 45 15.51 -15.20 -8.79
N VAL A 46 16.80 -15.32 -8.47
CA VAL A 46 17.41 -16.56 -8.01
C VAL A 46 18.10 -16.31 -6.68
N LEU A 47 17.82 -17.15 -5.70
CA LEU A 47 18.47 -17.18 -4.40
C LEU A 47 19.22 -18.51 -4.25
N LYS A 48 20.54 -18.45 -4.12
CA LYS A 48 21.36 -19.64 -3.87
C LYS A 48 21.18 -20.13 -2.44
N LEU A 49 20.94 -21.42 -2.27
CA LEU A 49 20.74 -22.07 -0.97
C LEU A 49 22.01 -22.85 -0.58
N PRO A 50 22.71 -22.48 0.51
CA PRO A 50 23.90 -23.19 0.93
C PRO A 50 23.53 -24.56 1.54
N MET A 51 23.80 -25.65 0.81
CA MET A 51 23.79 -27.05 1.28
C MET A 51 22.60 -27.40 2.18
N ILE A 52 21.39 -26.95 1.84
CA ILE A 52 20.16 -27.40 2.49
C ILE A 52 19.74 -28.72 1.85
N ASP A 53 19.46 -29.72 2.67
CA ASP A 53 18.87 -30.97 2.22
C ASP A 53 17.46 -30.67 1.70
N VAL A 54 17.34 -30.60 0.36
CA VAL A 54 16.14 -30.12 -0.37
C VAL A 54 14.90 -30.98 -0.09
N HIS A 55 15.04 -32.09 0.66
CA HIS A 55 13.95 -32.96 1.07
C HIS A 55 13.01 -32.36 2.14
N ASP A 56 13.47 -31.46 3.01
CA ASP A 56 12.62 -30.82 4.03
C ASP A 56 11.99 -29.50 3.56
N LEU A 57 12.52 -28.91 2.48
CA LEU A 57 11.92 -27.76 1.81
C LEU A 57 10.77 -28.24 0.94
N ARG A 58 9.63 -28.57 1.56
CA ARG A 58 8.37 -28.80 0.83
C ARG A 58 8.22 -27.71 -0.21
N ALA A 59 8.25 -28.08 -1.49
CA ALA A 59 8.04 -27.20 -2.63
C ALA A 59 6.70 -26.46 -2.46
N ARG A 60 6.76 -25.27 -1.84
CA ARG A 60 5.64 -24.35 -1.82
C ARG A 60 5.65 -23.67 -3.18
N ASN A 61 5.05 -24.34 -4.15
CA ASN A 61 4.77 -23.75 -5.44
C ASN A 61 3.70 -22.67 -5.22
N ILE A 62 4.15 -21.42 -5.19
CA ILE A 62 3.29 -20.26 -5.18
C ILE A 62 3.16 -19.86 -6.65
N GLU A 63 1.99 -20.17 -7.22
CA GLU A 63 1.58 -19.61 -8.50
C GLU A 63 0.83 -18.31 -8.21
N LEU A 64 1.44 -17.21 -8.63
CA LEU A 64 0.85 -15.88 -8.73
C LEU A 64 0.39 -15.70 -10.19
N THR A 65 -0.50 -14.75 -10.45
CA THR A 65 -0.96 -14.41 -11.80
C THR A 65 0.22 -14.03 -12.71
N GLY A 66 0.75 -15.02 -13.45
CA GLY A 66 1.91 -14.84 -14.31
C GLY A 66 3.29 -14.90 -13.63
N ILE A 67 3.42 -15.27 -12.34
CA ILE A 67 4.72 -15.53 -11.69
C ILE A 67 4.67 -16.91 -11.03
N LYS A 68 5.72 -17.72 -11.25
CA LYS A 68 5.84 -19.05 -10.66
C LYS A 68 7.06 -19.12 -9.76
N SER A 69 6.89 -19.54 -8.51
CA SER A 69 8.01 -19.96 -7.67
C SER A 69 8.31 -21.44 -7.88
N ASP A 70 9.59 -21.78 -7.87
CA ASP A 70 10.06 -23.15 -7.97
C ASP A 70 11.38 -23.29 -7.19
N ILE A 71 11.71 -24.50 -6.74
CA ILE A 71 13.03 -24.83 -6.21
C ILE A 71 13.69 -25.73 -7.24
N CYS A 72 14.74 -25.24 -7.89
CA CYS A 72 15.48 -25.98 -8.90
C CYS A 72 16.87 -26.36 -8.38
N LYS A 73 17.33 -27.54 -8.77
CA LYS A 73 18.76 -27.89 -8.72
C LYS A 73 19.32 -27.64 -10.11
N ILE A 74 20.49 -27.00 -10.19
CA ILE A 74 21.21 -26.90 -11.45
C ILE A 74 22.11 -28.13 -11.57
N ASP A 75 21.80 -28.98 -12.54
CA ASP A 75 22.42 -30.30 -12.74
C ASP A 75 23.94 -30.24 -12.95
N SER A 76 24.46 -29.11 -13.44
CA SER A 76 25.89 -28.93 -13.75
C SER A 76 26.76 -28.54 -12.54
N THR A 77 26.19 -27.97 -11.48
CA THR A 77 26.94 -27.48 -10.30
C THR A 77 26.60 -28.22 -9.00
N GLY A 78 25.47 -28.94 -8.96
CA GLY A 78 24.96 -29.58 -7.74
C GLY A 78 24.41 -28.58 -6.72
N GLU A 79 24.30 -27.31 -7.08
CA GLU A 79 23.81 -26.24 -6.21
C GLU A 79 22.29 -26.15 -6.28
N ALA A 80 21.67 -25.93 -5.11
CA ALA A 80 20.23 -25.74 -4.99
C ALA A 80 19.90 -24.25 -5.01
N TYR A 81 18.86 -23.90 -5.75
CA TYR A 81 18.39 -22.53 -5.87
C TYR A 81 16.89 -22.45 -5.63
N PHE A 82 16.49 -21.43 -4.90
CA PHE A 82 15.12 -20.95 -4.95
C PHE A 82 15.01 -20.00 -6.16
N GLN A 83 14.04 -20.22 -7.05
CA GLN A 83 13.82 -19.37 -8.21
C GLN A 83 12.38 -18.84 -8.25
N LEU A 84 12.26 -17.57 -8.64
CA LEU A 84 11.02 -16.96 -9.08
C LEU A 84 11.12 -16.68 -10.56
N ALA A 85 10.14 -17.12 -11.35
CA ALA A 85 10.11 -16.97 -12.79
C ALA A 85 8.85 -16.23 -13.25
N LEU A 86 9.04 -15.12 -13.95
CA LEU A 86 7.98 -14.36 -14.61
C LEU A 86 7.53 -15.09 -15.88
N GLN A 87 6.25 -15.48 -15.93
CA GLN A 87 5.61 -16.15 -17.06
C GLN A 87 5.07 -15.17 -18.10
N SER A 88 4.63 -13.97 -17.70
CA SER A 88 4.16 -12.92 -18.60
C SER A 88 5.01 -11.65 -18.48
N LYS A 89 5.57 -11.19 -19.60
CA LYS A 89 6.40 -9.97 -19.64
C LYS A 89 5.62 -8.69 -19.32
N GLU A 90 4.29 -8.72 -19.42
CA GLU A 90 3.42 -7.57 -19.11
C GLU A 90 3.50 -7.15 -17.64
N ASN A 91 3.88 -8.08 -16.75
CA ASN A 91 4.00 -7.82 -15.31
C ASN A 91 5.45 -7.62 -14.86
N ALA A 92 6.36 -7.20 -15.76
CA ALA A 92 7.78 -7.09 -15.45
C ALA A 92 8.07 -6.07 -14.34
N ASP A 93 7.33 -4.96 -14.28
CA ASP A 93 7.50 -3.93 -13.24
C ASP A 93 7.02 -4.44 -11.88
N ILE A 94 5.83 -5.06 -11.82
CA ILE A 94 5.30 -5.71 -10.61
C ILE A 94 6.28 -6.80 -10.12
N PHE A 95 6.82 -7.58 -11.04
CA PHE A 95 7.80 -8.61 -10.73
C PHE A 95 9.09 -8.01 -10.17
N HIS A 96 9.57 -6.91 -10.74
CA HIS A 96 10.74 -6.18 -10.23
C HIS A 96 10.51 -5.66 -8.81
N THR A 97 9.36 -5.04 -8.54
CA THR A 97 8.99 -4.57 -7.20
C THR A 97 8.92 -5.71 -6.21
N LEU A 98 8.28 -6.84 -6.56
CA LEU A 98 8.28 -8.05 -5.74
C LEU A 98 9.71 -8.51 -5.44
N CYS A 99 10.58 -8.58 -6.45
CA CYS A 99 11.94 -9.04 -6.26
C CYS A 99 12.74 -8.13 -5.31
N ASN A 100 12.62 -6.81 -5.46
CA ASN A 100 13.28 -5.86 -4.57
C ASN A 100 12.74 -5.94 -3.14
N ASP A 101 11.43 -6.11 -2.96
CA ASP A 101 10.84 -6.34 -1.63
C ASP A 101 11.45 -7.57 -0.93
N LEU A 102 11.60 -8.69 -1.67
CA LEU A 102 12.22 -9.90 -1.13
C LEU A 102 13.68 -9.69 -0.75
N ILE A 103 14.45 -9.01 -1.60
CA ILE A 103 15.86 -8.72 -1.36
C ILE A 103 15.99 -7.83 -0.11
N GLU A 104 15.30 -6.69 -0.07
CA GLU A 104 15.44 -5.74 1.03
C GLU A 104 14.97 -6.30 2.38
N LYS A 105 13.85 -7.04 2.41
CA LYS A 105 13.35 -7.61 3.67
C LYS A 105 14.24 -8.73 4.22
N THR A 106 15.06 -9.36 3.39
CA THR A 106 16.01 -10.40 3.85
C THR A 106 17.39 -9.84 4.23
N ARG A 107 17.65 -8.55 3.99
CA ARG A 107 18.97 -7.94 4.19
C ARG A 107 19.48 -7.96 5.64
N THR A 108 18.59 -8.00 6.62
CA THR A 108 18.92 -8.08 8.06
C THR A 108 18.95 -9.51 8.60
N ILE A 109 18.59 -10.49 7.77
CA ILE A 109 18.55 -11.90 8.15
C ILE A 109 19.82 -12.58 7.66
N THR A 110 20.53 -13.28 8.54
CA THR A 110 21.78 -13.97 8.20
C THR A 110 21.60 -15.48 8.04
N ASN A 111 20.56 -16.06 8.66
CA ASN A 111 20.25 -17.48 8.57
C ASN A 111 19.45 -17.78 7.29
N ALA A 112 19.96 -18.70 6.45
CA ALA A 112 19.36 -19.01 5.15
C ALA A 112 17.95 -19.62 5.22
N GLU A 113 17.66 -20.47 6.22
CA GLU A 113 16.33 -21.06 6.41
C GLU A 113 15.31 -20.02 6.86
N ALA A 114 15.73 -19.11 7.75
CA ALA A 114 14.91 -17.99 8.21
C ALA A 114 14.61 -17.02 7.05
N ALA A 115 15.61 -16.71 6.21
CA ALA A 115 15.44 -15.88 5.03
C ALA A 115 14.50 -16.53 4.01
N LEU A 116 14.65 -17.82 3.74
CA LEU A 116 13.75 -18.55 2.85
C LEU A 116 12.31 -18.60 3.40
N SER A 117 12.15 -18.78 4.71
CA SER A 117 10.84 -18.72 5.37
C SER A 117 10.20 -17.33 5.24
N LEU A 118 10.99 -16.27 5.39
CA LEU A 118 10.54 -14.90 5.17
C LEU A 118 10.16 -14.67 3.71
N VAL A 119 10.96 -15.16 2.75
CA VAL A 119 10.64 -15.09 1.32
C VAL A 119 9.29 -15.73 1.03
N TYR A 120 9.02 -16.95 1.54
CA TYR A 120 7.72 -17.59 1.37
C TYR A 120 6.58 -16.80 2.02
N SER A 121 6.79 -16.27 3.23
CA SER A 121 5.78 -15.43 3.89
C SER A 121 5.45 -14.17 3.08
N ARG A 122 6.47 -13.51 2.51
CA ARG A 122 6.28 -12.35 1.63
C ARG A 122 5.57 -12.75 0.34
N LEU A 123 5.95 -13.86 -0.28
CA LEU A 123 5.27 -14.37 -1.48
C LEU A 123 3.81 -14.73 -1.22
N ASP A 124 3.48 -15.30 -0.06
CA ASP A 124 2.10 -15.58 0.32
C ASP A 124 1.30 -14.27 0.51
N ARG A 125 1.91 -13.21 1.07
CA ARG A 125 1.30 -11.87 1.17
C ARG A 125 1.08 -11.25 -0.20
N TRP A 126 2.09 -11.28 -1.07
CA TRP A 126 1.97 -10.82 -2.45
C TRP A 126 0.93 -11.62 -3.24
N ARG A 127 0.83 -12.94 -3.00
CA ARG A 127 -0.26 -13.75 -3.56
C ARG A 127 -1.61 -13.26 -3.07
N ALA A 128 -1.77 -13.03 -1.77
CA ALA A 128 -3.03 -12.54 -1.21
C ALA A 128 -3.40 -11.14 -1.76
N LEU A 129 -2.42 -10.26 -1.94
CA LEU A 129 -2.60 -8.94 -2.52
C LEU A 129 -3.06 -9.05 -3.98
N LEU A 130 -2.33 -9.82 -4.79
CA LEU A 130 -2.64 -10.03 -6.21
C LEU A 130 -3.88 -10.90 -6.45
N SER A 131 -4.33 -11.70 -5.46
CA SER A 131 -5.51 -12.58 -5.57
C SER A 131 -6.80 -11.97 -5.02
N LYS A 132 -6.74 -11.16 -3.94
CA LYS A 132 -7.86 -10.31 -3.52
C LYS A 132 -8.22 -9.32 -4.62
N SER A 133 -7.22 -8.90 -5.38
CA SER A 133 -7.34 -8.20 -6.65
C SER A 133 -7.74 -9.10 -7.81
N ASN A 134 -8.96 -9.65 -7.79
CA ASN A 134 -9.64 -10.10 -9.02
C ASN A 134 -9.78 -8.95 -10.07
N ARG A 135 -9.26 -7.74 -9.78
CA ARG A 135 -9.27 -6.51 -10.59
C ARG A 135 -7.91 -5.83 -10.79
N GLY A 136 -6.79 -6.34 -10.28
CA GLY A 136 -5.47 -5.69 -10.43
C GLY A 136 -5.17 -4.58 -9.42
N LEU A 137 -4.65 -3.44 -9.92
CA LEU A 137 -4.21 -2.26 -9.15
C LEU A 137 -5.35 -1.55 -8.43
N LEU A 138 -5.03 -0.69 -7.45
CA LEU A 138 -5.98 0.23 -6.83
C LEU A 138 -6.71 1.01 -7.93
N SER A 139 -8.03 1.05 -7.84
CA SER A 139 -8.87 1.85 -8.74
C SER A 139 -8.59 3.34 -8.56
N PRO A 140 -8.91 4.19 -9.56
CA PRO A 140 -8.76 5.64 -9.42
C PRO A 140 -9.43 6.22 -8.17
N GLN A 141 -10.58 5.66 -7.76
CA GLN A 141 -11.30 6.05 -6.56
C GLN A 141 -10.57 5.62 -5.28
N GLU A 142 -10.00 4.42 -5.26
CA GLU A 142 -9.18 3.94 -4.12
C GLU A 142 -7.88 4.75 -3.99
N ILE A 143 -7.22 5.08 -5.11
CA ILE A 143 -6.05 5.96 -5.12
C ILE A 143 -6.43 7.33 -4.55
N GLN A 144 -7.54 7.92 -4.99
CA GLN A 144 -8.01 9.21 -4.51
C GLN A 144 -8.38 9.18 -3.01
N GLY A 145 -9.04 8.11 -2.56
CA GLY A 145 -9.38 7.89 -1.15
C GLY A 145 -8.13 7.82 -0.29
N LEU A 146 -7.22 6.91 -0.64
CA LEU A 146 -5.95 6.72 0.05
C LEU A 146 -5.10 7.99 0.08
N PHE A 147 -5.02 8.73 -1.04
CA PHE A 147 -4.32 10.00 -1.06
C PHE A 147 -4.89 11.01 -0.05
N GLY A 148 -6.22 11.07 0.09
CA GLY A 148 -6.89 11.90 1.09
C GLY A 148 -6.54 11.50 2.52
N GLU A 149 -6.61 10.20 2.83
CA GLU A 149 -6.23 9.68 4.15
C GLU A 149 -4.77 9.99 4.49
N LEU A 150 -3.84 9.77 3.55
CA LEU A 150 -2.42 10.04 3.73
C LEU A 150 -2.12 11.54 3.87
N LYS A 151 -2.87 12.41 3.19
CA LYS A 151 -2.79 13.86 3.42
C LYS A 151 -3.25 14.24 4.83
N PHE A 152 -4.28 13.60 5.35
CA PHE A 152 -4.68 13.82 6.73
C PHE A 152 -3.63 13.29 7.73
N LEU A 153 -2.99 12.15 7.45
CA LEU A 153 -1.86 11.66 8.25
C LEU A 153 -0.68 12.65 8.25
N GLU A 154 -0.34 13.21 7.08
CA GLU A 154 0.67 14.26 6.96
C GLU A 154 0.32 15.48 7.83
N GLU A 155 -0.93 15.97 7.74
CA GLU A 155 -1.43 17.06 8.59
C GLU A 155 -1.31 16.75 10.09
N CYS A 156 -1.59 15.51 10.51
CA CYS A 156 -1.45 15.08 11.90
C CYS A 156 0.00 15.14 12.39
N ILE A 157 0.92 14.65 11.56
CA ILE A 157 2.36 14.66 11.85
C ILE A 157 2.87 16.10 11.93
N ASP A 158 2.53 16.94 10.95
CA ASP A 158 3.03 18.31 10.83
C ASP A 158 2.47 19.23 11.92
N ALA A 159 1.20 19.05 12.32
CA ALA A 159 0.58 19.87 13.36
C ALA A 159 1.13 19.56 14.77
N GLY A 160 1.69 18.36 14.99
CA GLY A 160 2.30 17.95 16.27
C GLY A 160 1.34 17.90 17.46
N ARG A 161 0.02 17.94 17.22
CA ARG A 161 -1.02 17.88 18.28
C ARG A 161 -1.14 16.49 18.90
N VAL A 162 -0.84 15.45 18.13
CA VAL A 162 -0.67 14.06 18.57
C VAL A 162 0.79 13.64 18.39
N SER A 163 1.24 12.61 19.11
CA SER A 163 2.56 12.05 18.83
C SER A 163 2.58 11.41 17.44
N MET A 164 3.74 11.34 16.80
CA MET A 164 3.90 10.65 15.51
C MET A 164 3.47 9.18 15.59
N GLN A 165 3.78 8.51 16.71
CA GLN A 165 3.30 7.16 16.98
C GLN A 165 1.77 7.10 16.99
N ALA A 166 1.10 8.00 17.73
CA ALA A 166 -0.36 8.05 17.76
C ALA A 166 -0.97 8.41 16.40
N ALA A 167 -0.30 9.23 15.58
CA ALA A 167 -0.75 9.54 14.22
C ALA A 167 -0.76 8.28 13.32
N VAL A 168 0.35 7.53 13.30
CA VAL A 168 0.49 6.31 12.49
C VAL A 168 -0.41 5.19 13.02
N GLU A 169 -0.42 4.95 14.34
CA GLU A 169 -1.26 3.92 14.96
C GLU A 169 -2.74 4.28 14.90
N GLY A 170 -3.08 5.57 14.89
CA GLY A 170 -4.46 6.05 14.78
C GLY A 170 -5.07 5.86 13.39
N TRP A 171 -4.26 5.60 12.35
CA TRP A 171 -4.76 5.29 11.01
C TRP A 171 -5.30 3.86 10.94
N GLN A 172 -6.60 3.72 11.13
CA GLN A 172 -7.31 2.45 11.33
C GLN A 172 -8.12 1.98 10.12
N GLY A 173 -8.43 2.88 9.18
CA GLY A 173 -9.09 2.57 7.90
C GLY A 173 -8.51 1.34 7.17
N PRO A 174 -7.18 1.21 7.04
CA PRO A 174 -6.52 0.05 6.42
C PRO A 174 -6.88 -1.31 7.04
N LEU A 175 -7.27 -1.33 8.33
CA LEU A 175 -7.66 -2.56 9.03
C LEU A 175 -9.15 -2.88 8.93
N GLY A 176 -9.90 -2.13 8.12
CA GLY A 176 -11.35 -2.28 8.02
C GLY A 176 -12.11 -1.77 9.25
N ALA A 177 -11.50 -0.83 10.00
CA ALA A 177 -12.20 -0.15 11.08
C ALA A 177 -13.38 0.69 10.51
N PRO A 178 -14.41 0.98 11.34
CA PRO A 178 -15.57 1.77 10.87
C PRO A 178 -15.25 3.21 10.46
N HIS A 179 -14.10 3.73 10.90
CA HIS A 179 -13.62 5.09 10.62
C HIS A 179 -12.13 5.04 10.25
N ASP A 180 -11.69 5.98 9.43
CA ASP A 180 -10.33 6.02 8.89
C ASP A 180 -9.28 6.32 9.97
N PHE A 181 -9.59 7.24 10.90
CA PHE A 181 -8.71 7.56 12.02
C PHE A 181 -9.43 7.48 13.36
N ILE A 182 -8.74 6.94 14.36
CA ILE A 182 -9.20 6.86 15.74
C ILE A 182 -8.07 7.31 16.67
N PHE A 183 -8.34 8.35 17.46
CA PHE A 183 -7.43 8.89 18.46
C PHE A 183 -8.14 8.96 19.82
N ASP A 184 -7.79 8.06 20.75
CA ASP A 184 -8.41 7.96 22.07
C ASP A 184 -9.97 7.99 22.01
N GLN A 185 -10.60 9.12 22.33
CA GLN A 185 -12.05 9.33 22.32
C GLN A 185 -12.58 10.09 21.09
N ALA A 186 -11.80 10.16 20.00
CA ALA A 186 -12.17 10.82 18.76
C ALA A 186 -12.07 9.88 17.56
N ALA A 187 -13.11 9.86 16.73
CA ALA A 187 -13.10 9.24 15.41
C ALA A 187 -13.10 10.32 14.32
N ILE A 188 -12.44 10.03 13.21
CA ILE A 188 -12.43 10.88 12.02
C ILE A 188 -12.68 10.00 10.79
N GLU A 189 -13.72 10.36 10.04
CA GLU A 189 -14.02 9.82 8.72
C GLU A 189 -13.47 10.78 7.65
N ILE A 190 -12.66 10.27 6.74
CA ILE A 190 -12.07 11.03 5.62
C ILE A 190 -12.89 10.79 4.35
N LYS A 191 -13.18 11.87 3.64
CA LYS A 191 -13.72 11.83 2.28
C LYS A 191 -12.89 12.71 1.38
N SER A 192 -12.43 12.16 0.26
CA SER A 192 -11.81 12.95 -0.80
C SER A 192 -12.78 13.15 -1.96
N ILE A 193 -12.75 14.35 -2.55
CA ILE A 193 -13.65 14.74 -3.63
C ILE A 193 -12.86 15.45 -4.73
N SER A 194 -13.21 15.21 -5.99
CA SER A 194 -12.56 15.86 -7.13
C SER A 194 -13.08 17.28 -7.35
N GLY A 195 -12.16 18.23 -7.54
CA GLY A 195 -12.46 19.64 -7.73
C GLY A 195 -12.97 20.32 -6.45
N SER A 196 -13.33 21.61 -6.56
CA SER A 196 -13.83 22.42 -5.44
C SER A 196 -15.31 22.77 -5.52
N SER A 197 -15.98 22.41 -6.63
CA SER A 197 -17.36 22.79 -6.92
C SER A 197 -18.39 21.69 -6.61
N ALA A 198 -18.00 20.67 -5.85
CA ALA A 198 -18.95 19.66 -5.40
C ALA A 198 -19.90 20.28 -4.36
N ASP A 199 -21.20 20.03 -4.54
CA ASP A 199 -22.25 20.52 -3.64
C ASP A 199 -22.66 19.50 -2.58
N SER A 200 -22.16 18.26 -2.69
CA SER A 200 -22.42 17.18 -1.74
C SER A 200 -21.22 16.25 -1.55
N VAL A 201 -21.25 15.46 -0.48
CA VAL A 201 -20.31 14.37 -0.20
C VAL A 201 -21.05 13.05 -0.07
N ARG A 202 -20.52 11.99 -0.68
CA ARG A 202 -21.09 10.64 -0.61
C ARG A 202 -20.68 9.96 0.69
N ILE A 203 -21.67 9.47 1.42
CA ILE A 203 -21.50 8.57 2.56
C ILE A 203 -21.88 7.17 2.08
N SER A 204 -20.94 6.22 2.18
CA SER A 204 -21.05 4.89 1.59
C SER A 204 -21.68 3.86 2.50
N SER A 205 -21.81 4.17 3.80
CA SER A 205 -22.56 3.36 4.76
C SER A 205 -23.05 4.20 5.95
N GLU A 206 -24.19 3.79 6.49
CA GLU A 206 -24.77 4.22 7.77
C GLU A 206 -23.80 4.12 8.97
N LEU A 207 -22.74 3.31 8.86
CA LEU A 207 -21.73 3.16 9.91
C LEU A 207 -20.73 4.31 9.95
N GLN A 208 -20.45 4.97 8.83
CA GLN A 208 -19.32 5.92 8.71
C GLN A 208 -19.53 7.21 9.51
N LEU A 209 -20.78 7.61 9.74
CA LEU A 209 -21.13 8.78 10.53
C LEU A 209 -21.72 8.42 11.90
N THR A 210 -21.41 7.22 12.41
CA THR A 210 -21.91 6.69 13.69
C THR A 210 -20.75 6.19 14.55
N THR A 211 -20.63 6.69 15.78
CA THR A 211 -19.58 6.26 16.71
C THR A 211 -20.11 6.11 18.13
N HIS A 212 -19.42 5.28 18.92
CA HIS A 212 -19.58 5.22 20.38
C HIS A 212 -18.53 6.05 21.13
N LEU A 213 -17.58 6.66 20.41
CA LEU A 213 -16.57 7.56 20.98
C LEU A 213 -17.18 8.95 21.27
N SER A 214 -16.49 9.74 22.09
CA SER A 214 -16.96 11.06 22.51
C SER A 214 -17.14 12.05 21.37
N THR A 215 -16.31 11.99 20.33
CA THR A 215 -16.40 12.89 19.18
C THR A 215 -16.24 12.15 17.85
N LEU A 216 -16.91 12.67 16.82
CA LEU A 216 -16.79 12.21 15.45
C LEU A 216 -16.67 13.41 14.51
N HIS A 217 -15.69 13.37 13.63
CA HIS A 217 -15.49 14.39 12.63
C HIS A 217 -15.58 13.80 11.22
N LEU A 218 -16.27 14.51 10.33
CA LEU A 218 -16.19 14.26 8.90
C LEU A 218 -15.20 15.27 8.30
N ARG A 219 -14.07 14.77 7.79
CA ARG A 219 -13.05 15.56 7.10
C ARG A 219 -13.21 15.38 5.60
N VAL A 220 -13.53 16.46 4.89
CA VAL A 220 -13.67 16.46 3.44
C VAL A 220 -12.49 17.18 2.80
N ILE A 221 -11.73 16.49 1.96
CA ILE A 221 -10.54 16.98 1.27
C ILE A 221 -10.86 17.13 -0.21
N PHE A 222 -10.78 18.36 -0.72
CA PHE A 222 -11.06 18.68 -2.11
C PHE A 222 -9.76 18.64 -2.91
N LEU A 223 -9.67 17.74 -3.88
CA LEU A 223 -8.46 17.43 -4.64
C LEU A 223 -8.57 17.92 -6.09
N ALA A 224 -7.55 18.61 -6.58
CA ALA A 224 -7.37 18.87 -8.00
C ALA A 224 -6.38 17.86 -8.58
N GLN A 225 -6.81 17.15 -9.63
CA GLN A 225 -5.94 16.27 -10.40
C GLN A 225 -5.04 17.10 -11.31
N ASP A 226 -3.74 16.85 -11.25
CA ASP A 226 -2.72 17.48 -12.09
C ASP A 226 -2.03 16.39 -12.92
N ALA A 227 -2.31 16.36 -14.22
CA ALA A 227 -1.75 15.35 -15.13
C ALA A 227 -0.24 15.51 -15.33
N ASP A 228 0.29 16.73 -15.16
CA ASP A 228 1.71 17.04 -15.38
C ASP A 228 2.50 17.06 -14.06
N CYS A 229 1.85 16.78 -12.92
CA CYS A 229 2.49 16.72 -11.60
C CYS A 229 3.32 17.97 -11.23
N ASN A 230 2.94 19.15 -11.71
CA ASN A 230 3.68 20.39 -11.46
C ASN A 230 3.39 20.98 -10.07
N ARG A 231 2.17 20.79 -9.57
CA ARG A 231 1.66 21.42 -8.33
C ARG A 231 1.17 20.43 -7.28
N GLY A 232 1.17 19.14 -7.61
CA GLY A 232 0.67 18.08 -6.75
C GLY A 232 1.71 16.99 -6.50
N ALA A 233 1.32 16.00 -5.71
CA ALA A 233 2.11 14.80 -5.48
C ALA A 233 1.35 13.59 -6.03
N SER A 234 2.09 12.61 -6.52
CA SER A 234 1.55 11.27 -6.77
C SER A 234 1.37 10.51 -5.46
N LEU A 235 0.68 9.36 -5.51
CA LEU A 235 0.55 8.50 -4.35
C LEU A 235 1.92 8.00 -3.86
N ASN A 236 2.77 7.53 -4.77
CA ASN A 236 4.14 7.10 -4.44
C ASN A 236 4.97 8.23 -3.83
N THR A 237 4.85 9.45 -4.37
CA THR A 237 5.59 10.61 -3.86
C THR A 237 5.17 10.94 -2.43
N LEU A 238 3.86 11.02 -2.17
CA LEU A 238 3.35 11.29 -0.82
C LEU A 238 3.77 10.21 0.19
N ILE A 239 3.75 8.93 -0.21
CA ILE A 239 4.18 7.82 0.65
C ILE A 239 5.67 7.93 0.98
N ARG A 240 6.53 8.25 0.00
CA ARG A 240 7.96 8.47 0.24
C ARG A 240 8.21 9.65 1.17
N GLU A 241 7.54 10.78 0.95
CA GLU A 241 7.63 11.96 1.82
C GLU A 241 7.20 11.65 3.26
N LEU A 242 6.12 10.89 3.45
CA LEU A 242 5.68 10.45 4.77
C LEU A 242 6.70 9.53 5.45
N LYS A 243 7.29 8.58 4.72
CA LYS A 243 8.34 7.71 5.27
C LYS A 243 9.57 8.51 5.69
N ASP A 244 9.96 9.51 4.93
CA ASP A 244 11.09 10.39 5.27
C ASP A 244 10.78 11.24 6.52
N LYS A 245 9.52 11.66 6.70
CA LYS A 245 9.06 12.34 7.93
C LYS A 245 9.02 11.39 9.13
N ILE A 246 8.67 10.12 8.94
CA ILE A 246 8.63 9.11 10.00
C ILE A 246 10.06 8.63 10.29
N GLN A 247 10.74 9.32 11.20
CA GLN A 247 12.16 9.06 11.52
C GLN A 247 12.42 7.76 12.31
N SER A 248 11.37 7.02 12.70
CA SER A 248 11.47 5.77 13.46
C SER A 248 11.27 4.56 12.57
N HIS A 249 12.26 3.65 12.55
CA HIS A 249 12.21 2.42 11.77
C HIS A 249 10.96 1.57 12.10
N ASP A 250 10.62 1.42 13.38
CA ASP A 250 9.47 0.63 13.81
C ASP A 250 8.14 1.24 13.34
N LEU A 251 8.05 2.57 13.32
CA LEU A 251 6.85 3.26 12.83
C LEU A 251 6.75 3.21 11.30
N VAL A 252 7.87 3.28 10.57
CA VAL A 252 7.88 3.05 9.12
C VAL A 252 7.40 1.64 8.80
N GLN A 253 7.84 0.64 9.57
CA GLN A 253 7.37 -0.73 9.40
C GLN A 253 5.86 -0.84 9.66
N ALA A 254 5.35 -0.25 10.74
CA ALA A 254 3.91 -0.25 11.02
C ALA A 254 3.11 0.43 9.90
N PHE A 255 3.61 1.54 9.36
CA PHE A 255 3.01 2.23 8.22
C PHE A 255 3.02 1.38 6.93
N ASP A 256 4.13 0.70 6.62
CA ASP A 256 4.23 -0.24 5.51
C ASP A 256 3.24 -1.40 5.64
N GLU A 257 3.06 -1.92 6.85
CA GLU A 257 2.09 -2.99 7.13
C GLU A 257 0.65 -2.51 6.82
N ARG A 258 0.30 -1.27 7.19
CA ARG A 258 -1.01 -0.67 6.86
C ARG A 258 -1.22 -0.51 5.36
N LEU A 259 -0.23 0.03 4.64
CA LEU A 259 -0.28 0.15 3.19
C LEU A 259 -0.49 -1.21 2.50
N SER A 260 0.17 -2.26 3.02
CA SER A 260 0.01 -3.61 2.50
C SER A 260 -1.40 -4.19 2.70
N GLU A 261 -2.12 -3.81 3.77
CA GLU A 261 -3.49 -4.28 4.00
C GLU A 261 -4.48 -3.70 2.98
N ILE A 262 -4.25 -2.47 2.51
CA ILE A 262 -5.02 -1.81 1.44
C ILE A 262 -4.67 -2.39 0.06
N GLY A 263 -3.54 -3.08 -0.07
CA GLY A 263 -3.06 -3.62 -1.34
C GLY A 263 -2.18 -2.65 -2.13
N TYR A 264 -1.64 -1.60 -1.47
CA TYR A 264 -0.65 -0.73 -2.10
C TYR A 264 0.68 -1.47 -2.32
N ILE A 265 1.27 -1.25 -3.49
CA ILE A 265 2.61 -1.68 -3.88
C ILE A 265 3.30 -0.53 -4.60
N ASP A 266 4.60 -0.34 -4.37
CA ASP A 266 5.36 0.75 -4.99
C ASP A 266 5.68 0.41 -6.44
N ILE A 267 4.80 0.82 -7.35
CA ILE A 267 4.88 0.57 -8.80
C ILE A 267 4.68 1.89 -9.58
N PRO A 268 5.23 2.02 -10.80
CA PRO A 268 5.18 3.27 -11.56
C PRO A 268 3.77 3.77 -11.88
N GLU A 269 2.77 2.89 -11.92
CA GLU A 269 1.37 3.24 -12.18
C GLU A 269 0.79 4.18 -11.12
N TYR A 270 1.35 4.19 -9.90
CA TYR A 270 0.95 5.10 -8.82
C TYR A 270 1.80 6.39 -8.77
N ASP A 271 2.71 6.59 -9.72
CA ASP A 271 3.32 7.90 -9.97
C ASP A 271 2.34 8.86 -10.67
N TYR A 272 1.20 8.36 -11.15
CA TYR A 272 0.12 9.16 -11.72
C TYR A 272 -1.26 8.61 -11.31
N PRO A 273 -2.30 9.45 -11.27
CA PRO A 273 -2.23 10.90 -11.42
C PRO A 273 -1.66 11.57 -10.15
N CYS A 274 -1.21 12.81 -10.30
CA CYS A 274 -0.88 13.65 -9.15
C CYS A 274 -2.10 14.42 -8.66
N PHE A 275 -2.14 14.67 -7.36
CA PHE A 275 -3.18 15.44 -6.70
C PHE A 275 -2.59 16.61 -5.93
N SER A 276 -3.33 17.72 -5.92
CA SER A 276 -3.09 18.86 -5.04
C SER A 276 -4.31 19.11 -4.19
N VAL A 277 -4.11 19.45 -2.92
CA VAL A 277 -5.20 19.81 -2.01
C VAL A 277 -5.62 21.25 -2.30
N MET A 278 -6.86 21.45 -2.72
CA MET A 278 -7.43 22.78 -2.98
C MET A 278 -7.92 23.44 -1.70
N GLN A 279 -8.63 22.66 -0.88
CA GLN A 279 -9.18 23.06 0.41
C GLN A 279 -9.54 21.80 1.19
N SER A 280 -9.69 21.94 2.50
CA SER A 280 -10.24 20.90 3.36
C SER A 280 -11.29 21.52 4.27
N ARG A 281 -12.36 20.77 4.54
CA ARG A 281 -13.44 21.18 5.47
C ARG A 281 -13.60 20.10 6.51
N THR A 282 -13.78 20.51 7.77
CA THR A 282 -14.07 19.58 8.87
C THR A 282 -15.43 19.92 9.43
N TYR A 283 -16.22 18.87 9.69
CA TYR A 283 -17.52 18.99 10.31
C TYR A 283 -17.59 18.15 11.58
N HIS A 284 -18.11 18.73 12.66
CA HIS A 284 -18.37 18.00 13.90
C HIS A 284 -19.73 17.27 13.78
N VAL A 285 -19.68 15.94 13.76
CA VAL A 285 -20.86 15.08 13.66
C VAL A 285 -21.46 14.90 15.05
N ARG A 286 -22.41 15.76 15.38
CA ARG A 286 -23.09 15.83 16.68
C ARG A 286 -24.61 15.73 16.54
N GLU A 287 -25.34 15.84 17.63
CA GLU A 287 -26.80 15.92 17.60
C GLU A 287 -27.29 17.01 16.64
N GLY A 288 -28.30 16.69 15.82
CA GLY A 288 -28.81 17.54 14.74
C GLY A 288 -28.10 17.37 13.39
N PHE A 289 -26.88 16.81 13.36
CA PHE A 289 -26.16 16.58 12.10
C PHE A 289 -26.96 15.60 11.21
N PRO A 290 -27.27 15.96 9.95
CA PRO A 290 -27.98 15.08 9.04
C PRO A 290 -27.17 13.81 8.72
N ARG A 291 -27.64 12.67 9.20
CA ARG A 291 -27.05 11.35 8.96
C ARG A 291 -28.10 10.25 9.03
N ILE A 292 -27.80 9.11 8.41
CA ILE A 292 -28.54 7.86 8.61
C ILE A 292 -27.69 7.00 9.55
N THR A 293 -28.28 6.56 10.66
CA THR A 293 -27.61 5.67 11.62
C THR A 293 -28.25 4.29 11.57
N PRO A 294 -27.56 3.23 12.01
CA PRO A 294 -28.15 1.89 12.04
C PRO A 294 -29.48 1.82 12.79
N GLU A 295 -29.63 2.62 13.85
CA GLU A 295 -30.83 2.66 14.69
C GLU A 295 -32.04 3.32 14.01
N SER A 296 -31.80 4.16 12.99
CA SER A 296 -32.88 4.79 12.23
C SER A 296 -33.38 3.94 11.05
N LEU A 297 -32.71 2.82 10.76
CA LEU A 297 -33.06 1.94 9.66
C LEU A 297 -34.17 0.94 10.04
N PRO A 298 -35.16 0.70 9.15
CA PRO A 298 -36.10 -0.41 9.29
C PRO A 298 -35.39 -1.77 9.41
N ILE A 299 -36.00 -2.70 10.15
CA ILE A 299 -35.48 -4.07 10.31
C ILE A 299 -35.28 -4.72 8.94
N GLY A 300 -34.09 -5.26 8.72
CA GLY A 300 -33.70 -5.93 7.47
C GLY A 300 -33.09 -5.02 6.41
N ILE A 301 -32.97 -3.72 6.66
CA ILE A 301 -32.25 -2.78 5.79
C ILE A 301 -30.83 -2.55 6.32
N SER A 302 -29.84 -2.66 5.44
CA SER A 302 -28.43 -2.38 5.71
C SER A 302 -27.71 -1.95 4.44
N ASN A 303 -26.47 -1.48 4.57
CA ASN A 303 -25.63 -1.00 3.46
C ASN A 303 -26.25 0.20 2.72
N VAL A 304 -26.71 1.18 3.49
CA VAL A 304 -27.36 2.38 2.95
C VAL A 304 -26.30 3.43 2.65
N ALA A 305 -26.27 3.86 1.38
CA ALA A 305 -25.39 4.92 0.92
C ALA A 305 -26.21 6.14 0.44
N TYR A 306 -25.76 7.33 0.81
CA TYR A 306 -26.49 8.59 0.58
C TYR A 306 -25.54 9.75 0.33
N ASP A 307 -26.05 10.80 -0.31
CA ASP A 307 -25.30 12.04 -0.54
C ASP A 307 -25.75 13.12 0.43
N LEU A 308 -24.78 13.81 1.00
CA LEU A 308 -24.99 14.85 1.99
C LEU A 308 -24.60 16.20 1.42
N GLY A 309 -25.59 17.08 1.24
CA GLY A 309 -25.38 18.41 0.66
C GLY A 309 -24.64 19.34 1.62
N PHE A 310 -23.59 20.01 1.17
CA PHE A 310 -22.77 20.89 2.01
C PHE A 310 -23.54 22.06 2.61
N SER A 311 -24.55 22.57 1.90
CA SER A 311 -25.43 23.62 2.42
C SER A 311 -26.17 23.20 3.69
N SER A 312 -26.53 21.93 3.81
CA SER A 312 -27.27 21.37 4.95
C SER A 312 -26.40 21.14 6.19
N ILE A 313 -25.08 21.14 6.02
CA ILE A 313 -24.12 20.89 7.11
C ILE A 313 -23.20 22.07 7.41
N ALA A 314 -23.44 23.22 6.80
CA ALA A 314 -22.58 24.39 6.94
C ALA A 314 -22.43 24.87 8.39
N GLU A 315 -23.47 24.74 9.23
CA GLU A 315 -23.44 25.12 10.65
C GLU A 315 -22.59 24.20 11.54
N TYR A 316 -22.17 23.04 11.01
CA TYR A 316 -21.38 22.04 11.74
C TYR A 316 -19.87 22.16 11.46
N ILE A 317 -19.45 23.14 10.66
CA ILE A 317 -18.03 23.37 10.36
C ILE A 317 -17.26 23.66 11.67
N CYS A 318 -16.08 23.08 11.82
CA CYS A 318 -15.17 23.34 12.93
C CYS A 318 -13.70 23.46 12.46
N ASP A 319 -12.88 24.13 13.28
CA ASP A 319 -11.50 24.47 12.94
C ASP A 319 -10.50 23.31 13.17
N SER A 320 -10.92 22.22 13.83
CA SER A 320 -10.05 21.10 14.19
C SER A 320 -10.76 19.76 14.11
N SER A 321 -10.15 18.79 13.42
CA SER A 321 -10.46 17.35 13.52
C SER A 321 -9.47 16.58 14.38
N ILE A 322 -8.34 17.18 14.75
CA ILE A 322 -7.28 16.52 15.50
C ILE A 322 -7.46 16.87 16.98
N PRO A 323 -7.69 15.89 17.87
CA PRO A 323 -7.78 16.16 19.30
C PRO A 323 -6.50 16.79 19.84
N GLU A 324 -6.62 17.69 20.81
CA GLU A 324 -5.47 18.28 21.48
C GLU A 324 -4.76 17.24 22.35
N ARG A 325 -3.43 17.34 22.45
CA ARG A 325 -2.65 16.56 23.41
C ARG A 325 -3.20 16.82 24.82
N PRO A 326 -3.46 15.79 25.63
CA PRO A 326 -3.69 16.02 27.06
C PRO A 326 -2.48 16.77 27.63
N GLN A 327 -2.73 17.87 28.34
CA GLN A 327 -1.70 18.63 29.07
C GLN A 327 -1.04 17.78 30.16
#